data_AF-A0AB38UML5-F1
#
_entry.id   AF-A0AB38UML5-F1
#
_cell.length_a   1.000
_cell.length_b   1.000
_cell.length_c   1.000
_cell.angle_alpha   90.00
_cell.angle_beta   90.00
_cell.angle_gamma   90.00
#
_symmetry.space_group_name_H-M   'P 1'
#
loop_
_entity.id
_entity.type
_entity.pdbx_description
1 polymer ?
#
loop_
_entity_poly.entity_id
_entity_poly.type
_entity_poly.pdbx_seq_one_letter_code
_entity_poly.pdbx_strand_id
1 'polypeptide(L)'
;MLPTEHLEVLFAELSELAGQRNAIDGRIVEIAAEMDRDELCGMTGARSVAALLAWKLGSSSTNAHTITTVAGRLEEFHRCVAGMREGIRLAHDDAAKFDAALASHREALIAE
;
A
#
# COMPACT_ATOMS: atom_id res chain seq x y z
N MET A 1 -3.31 -15.96 33.08
CA MET A 1 -2.65 -15.89 31.77
C MET A 1 -1.18 -15.63 32.02
N LEU A 2 -0.30 -16.51 31.54
CA LEU A 2 1.14 -16.29 31.57
C LEU A 2 1.48 -15.13 30.62
N PRO A 3 2.56 -14.35 30.88
CA PRO A 3 2.95 -13.25 30.00
C PRO A 3 3.10 -13.65 28.52
N THR A 4 3.56 -14.87 28.25
CA THR A 4 3.68 -15.42 26.90
C THR A 4 2.33 -15.64 26.22
N GLU A 5 1.34 -16.18 26.95
CA GLU A 5 -0.02 -16.39 26.41
C GLU A 5 -0.69 -15.05 26.07
N HIS A 6 -0.42 -14.00 26.86
CA HIS A 6 -0.93 -12.66 26.56
C HIS A 6 -0.31 -12.07 25.29
N LEU A 7 1.00 -12.26 25.12
CA LEU A 7 1.72 -11.82 23.93
C LEU A 7 1.21 -12.52 22.66
N GLU A 8 0.90 -13.81 22.74
CA GLU A 8 0.31 -14.57 21.62
C GLU A 8 -1.03 -14.00 21.17
N VAL A 9 -1.91 -13.64 22.12
CA VAL A 9 -3.19 -12.98 21.82
C VAL A 9 -2.97 -11.63 21.14
N LEU A 10 -2.05 -10.80 21.65
CA LEU A 10 -1.74 -9.51 21.04
C LEU A 10 -1.15 -9.65 19.64
N PHE A 11 -0.33 -10.67 19.39
CA PHE A 11 0.21 -10.95 18.06
C PHE A 11 -0.86 -11.44 17.07
N ALA A 12 -1.82 -12.23 17.54
CA ALA A 12 -2.97 -12.60 16.73
C ALA A 12 -3.80 -11.36 16.33
N GLU A 13 -4.05 -10.46 17.28
CA GLU A 13 -4.76 -9.20 17.02
C GLU A 13 -4.00 -8.31 16.03
N LEU A 14 -2.69 -8.15 16.20
CA LEU A 14 -1.85 -7.41 15.24
C LEU A 14 -1.87 -8.03 13.84
N SER A 15 -1.88 -9.36 13.73
CA SER A 15 -1.95 -10.06 12.45
C SER A 15 -3.29 -9.80 11.74
N GLU A 16 -4.40 -9.78 12.49
CA GLU A 16 -5.72 -9.45 11.97
C GLU A 16 -5.79 -8.00 11.48
N LEU A 17 -5.35 -7.05 12.32
CA LEU A 17 -5.29 -5.63 11.97
C LEU A 17 -4.38 -5.38 10.76
N ALA A 18 -3.28 -6.12 10.62
CA ALA A 18 -2.41 -6.04 9.45
C ALA A 18 -3.12 -6.53 8.18
N GLY A 19 -3.92 -7.61 8.25
CA GLY A 19 -4.76 -8.07 7.14
C GLY A 19 -5.74 -6.99 6.70
N GLN A 20 -6.43 -6.37 7.66
CA GLN A 20 -7.37 -5.27 7.40
C GLN A 20 -6.68 -4.05 6.78
N ARG A 21 -5.51 -3.65 7.28
CA ARG A 21 -4.72 -2.55 6.71
C ARG A 21 -4.32 -2.85 5.27
N ASN A 22 -3.82 -4.06 5.01
CA ASN A 22 -3.46 -4.48 3.65
C ASN A 22 -4.68 -4.42 2.71
N ALA A 23 -5.86 -4.82 3.18
CA ALA A 23 -7.09 -4.72 2.37
C ALA A 23 -7.44 -3.29 2.00
N ILE A 24 -7.31 -2.37 2.95
CA ILE A 24 -7.48 -0.94 2.74
C ILE A 24 -6.45 -0.41 1.74
N ASP A 25 -5.17 -0.75 1.93
CA ASP A 25 -4.07 -0.31 1.06
C ASP A 25 -4.24 -0.82 -0.38
N GLY A 26 -4.65 -2.09 -0.54
CA GLY A 26 -4.98 -2.66 -1.85
C GLY A 26 -6.11 -1.90 -2.55
N ARG A 27 -7.18 -1.56 -1.83
CA ARG A 27 -8.27 -0.76 -2.40
C ARG A 27 -7.84 0.67 -2.73
N ILE A 28 -6.98 1.28 -1.92
CA ILE A 28 -6.43 2.60 -2.19
C ILE A 28 -5.59 2.59 -3.47
N VAL A 29 -4.77 1.56 -3.70
CA VAL A 29 -3.99 1.39 -4.94
C VAL A 29 -4.90 1.29 -6.17
N GLU A 30 -6.00 0.52 -6.10
CA GLU A 30 -6.98 0.45 -7.19
C GLU A 30 -7.60 1.82 -7.51
N ILE A 31 -8.01 2.57 -6.46
CA ILE A 31 -8.57 3.91 -6.61
C ILE A 31 -7.54 4.86 -7.22
N ALA A 32 -6.29 4.81 -6.76
CA ALA A 32 -5.20 5.62 -7.29
C ALA A 32 -4.96 5.32 -8.78
N ALA A 33 -5.01 4.05 -9.18
CA ALA A 33 -4.83 3.63 -10.57
C ALA A 33 -5.99 4.08 -11.47
N GLU A 34 -7.23 4.07 -10.97
CA GLU A 34 -8.41 4.62 -11.65
C GLU A 34 -8.27 6.14 -11.83
N MET A 35 -7.90 6.85 -10.78
CA MET A 35 -7.70 8.31 -10.82
C MET A 35 -6.61 8.75 -11.81
N ASP A 36 -5.54 7.98 -11.91
CA ASP A 36 -4.43 8.24 -12.85
C ASP A 36 -4.85 7.94 -14.29
N ARG A 37 -5.45 6.78 -14.54
CA ARG A 37 -5.92 6.34 -15.87
C ARG A 37 -6.96 7.27 -16.47
N ASP A 38 -7.88 7.75 -15.64
CA ASP A 38 -8.98 8.62 -16.06
C ASP A 38 -8.62 10.12 -15.93
N GLU A 39 -7.36 10.44 -15.61
CA GLU A 39 -6.81 11.80 -15.47
C GLU A 39 -7.62 12.71 -14.50
N LEU A 40 -8.25 12.13 -13.48
CA LEU A 40 -9.23 12.79 -12.62
C LEU A 40 -8.60 13.80 -11.65
N CYS A 41 -7.29 13.71 -11.40
CA CYS A 41 -6.59 14.59 -10.46
C CYS A 41 -6.70 16.08 -10.85
N GLY A 42 -6.81 16.38 -12.15
CA GLY A 42 -6.95 17.76 -12.63
C GLY A 42 -8.21 18.46 -12.09
N MET A 43 -9.27 17.71 -11.79
CA MET A 43 -10.53 18.25 -11.27
C MET A 43 -10.45 18.71 -9.82
N THR A 44 -9.44 18.29 -9.07
CA THR A 44 -9.32 18.58 -7.63
C THR A 44 -8.40 19.76 -7.33
N GLY A 45 -7.71 20.32 -8.34
CA GLY A 45 -6.67 21.32 -8.15
C GLY A 45 -5.38 20.80 -7.48
N ALA A 46 -5.26 19.48 -7.31
CA ALA A 46 -4.04 18.87 -6.78
C ALA A 46 -3.00 18.74 -7.89
N ARG A 47 -1.72 18.93 -7.52
CA ARG A 47 -0.60 18.88 -8.47
C ARG A 47 -0.24 17.46 -8.95
N SER A 48 -0.73 16.42 -8.28
CA SER A 48 -0.54 15.02 -8.62
C SER A 48 -1.45 14.12 -7.78
N VAL A 49 -1.71 12.90 -8.24
CA VAL A 49 -2.47 11.88 -7.50
C VAL A 49 -1.81 11.60 -6.14
N ALA A 50 -0.48 11.51 -6.08
CA ALA A 50 0.24 11.29 -4.83
C ALA A 50 0.02 12.43 -3.82
N ALA A 51 0.06 13.69 -4.27
CA ALA A 51 -0.20 14.84 -3.40
C ALA A 51 -1.66 14.85 -2.90
N LEU A 52 -2.60 14.48 -3.76
CA LEU A 52 -4.02 14.36 -3.41
C LEU A 52 -4.25 13.27 -2.37
N LEU A 53 -3.65 12.08 -2.53
CA LEU A 53 -3.76 10.97 -1.59
C LEU A 53 -3.10 11.30 -0.24
N ALA A 54 -1.91 11.91 -0.25
CA ALA A 54 -1.24 12.35 0.98
C ALA A 54 -2.15 13.26 1.81
N TRP A 55 -2.78 14.25 1.16
CA TRP A 55 -3.74 15.14 1.83
C TRP A 55 -5.01 14.41 2.28
N LYS A 56 -5.66 13.65 1.41
CA LYS A 56 -6.96 13.01 1.72
C LYS A 56 -6.87 11.92 2.78
N LEU A 57 -5.78 11.17 2.79
CA LEU A 57 -5.58 10.03 3.68
C LEU A 57 -4.77 10.39 4.93
N GLY A 58 -4.31 11.64 5.06
CA GLY A 58 -3.41 12.05 6.16
C GLY A 58 -2.09 11.28 6.15
N SER A 59 -1.65 10.82 4.97
CA SER A 59 -0.48 9.98 4.79
C SER A 59 0.77 10.81 4.51
N SER A 60 1.95 10.26 4.83
CA SER A 60 3.21 10.87 4.41
C SER A 60 3.33 10.91 2.87
N SER A 61 4.11 11.88 2.38
CA SER A 61 4.40 12.01 0.94
C SER A 61 5.06 10.75 0.38
N THR A 62 5.98 10.14 1.12
CA THR A 62 6.65 8.89 0.74
C THR A 62 5.65 7.75 0.54
N ASN A 63 4.76 7.52 1.51
CA ASN A 63 3.78 6.44 1.40
C ASN A 63 2.78 6.69 0.25
N ALA A 64 2.35 7.94 0.06
CA ALA A 64 1.50 8.29 -1.08
C ALA A 64 2.20 8.07 -2.43
N HIS A 65 3.51 8.34 -2.52
CA HIS A 65 4.30 8.06 -3.71
C HIS A 65 4.39 6.57 -3.99
N THR A 66 4.66 5.75 -2.97
CA THR A 66 4.65 4.29 -3.09
C THR A 66 3.33 3.80 -3.66
N ILE A 67 2.20 4.24 -3.09
CA ILE A 67 0.86 3.86 -3.57
C ILE A 67 0.70 4.18 -5.05
N THR A 68 1.08 5.39 -5.48
CA THR A 68 0.97 5.77 -6.90
C THR A 68 1.93 4.99 -7.80
N THR A 69 3.13 4.65 -7.34
CA THR A 69 4.08 3.83 -8.09
C THR A 69 3.52 2.42 -8.30
N VAL A 70 2.91 1.82 -7.28
CA VAL A 70 2.25 0.51 -7.39
C VAL A 70 1.02 0.61 -8.29
N ALA A 71 0.23 1.67 -8.16
CA ALA A 71 -0.95 1.93 -8.98
C ALA A 71 -0.62 2.01 -10.48
N GLY A 72 0.46 2.71 -10.84
CA GLY A 72 0.95 2.77 -12.23
C GLY A 72 1.45 1.43 -12.79
N ARG A 73 1.62 0.41 -11.94
CA ARG A 73 2.03 -0.95 -12.29
C ARG A 73 0.98 -1.99 -11.87
N LEU A 74 -0.28 -1.59 -11.73
CA LEU A 74 -1.34 -2.44 -11.19
C LEU A 74 -1.48 -3.77 -11.94
N GLU A 75 -1.29 -3.79 -13.26
CA GLU A 75 -1.34 -5.04 -14.04
C GLU A 75 -0.23 -6.04 -13.66
N GLU A 76 0.97 -5.54 -13.35
CA GLU A 76 2.09 -6.37 -12.90
C GLU A 76 1.86 -6.91 -11.49
N PHE A 77 1.21 -6.11 -10.63
CA PHE A 77 0.95 -6.44 -9.23
C PHE A 77 -0.48 -6.94 -8.97
N HIS A 78 -1.27 -7.27 -9.99
CA HIS A 78 -2.71 -7.54 -9.83
C HIS A 78 -3.01 -8.63 -8.80
N ARG A 79 -2.18 -9.70 -8.74
CA ARG A 79 -2.32 -10.77 -7.73
C ARG A 79 -1.98 -10.30 -6.32
N CYS A 80 -0.97 -9.45 -6.17
CA CYS A 80 -0.58 -8.88 -4.88
C CYS A 80 -1.69 -7.94 -4.37
N VAL A 81 -2.19 -7.03 -5.22
CA VAL A 81 -3.26 -6.10 -4.86
C VAL A 81 -4.57 -6.84 -4.56
N ALA A 82 -4.90 -7.89 -5.32
CA ALA A 82 -6.05 -8.74 -5.02
C ALA A 82 -5.91 -9.47 -3.67
N GLY A 83 -4.74 -10.07 -3.40
CA GLY A 83 -4.47 -10.75 -2.12
C GLY A 83 -4.48 -9.80 -0.93
N MET A 84 -3.96 -8.57 -1.11
CA MET A 84 -4.07 -7.49 -0.14
C MET A 84 -5.55 -7.19 0.15
N ARG A 85 -6.36 -6.95 -0.89
CA ARG A 85 -7.80 -6.62 -0.77
C ARG A 85 -8.63 -7.68 -0.05
N GLU A 86 -8.27 -8.95 -0.19
CA GLU A 86 -8.92 -10.06 0.50
C GLU A 86 -8.56 -10.13 2.00
N GLY A 87 -7.69 -9.24 2.48
CA GLY A 87 -7.22 -9.20 3.86
C GLY A 87 -6.33 -10.40 4.21
N ILE A 88 -5.87 -11.15 3.20
CA ILE A 88 -5.04 -12.31 3.38
C ILE A 88 -3.68 -11.83 3.87
N ARG A 89 -3.16 -12.47 4.92
CA ARG A 89 -1.76 -12.37 5.29
C ARG A 89 -0.92 -12.77 4.08
N LEU A 90 -0.33 -11.79 3.40
CA LEU A 90 0.58 -12.06 2.29
C LEU A 90 1.63 -13.08 2.77
N ALA A 91 1.85 -14.11 1.96
CA ALA A 91 2.96 -15.03 2.18
C ALA A 91 4.26 -14.21 2.25
N HIS A 92 5.22 -14.67 3.06
CA HIS A 92 6.46 -13.93 3.30
C HIS A 92 7.16 -13.52 1.99
N ASP A 93 7.15 -14.38 0.98
CA ASP A 93 7.78 -14.13 -0.31
C ASP A 93 7.07 -13.04 -1.13
N ASP A 94 5.76 -12.90 -1.00
CA ASP A 94 4.98 -11.88 -1.71
C ASP A 94 5.03 -10.53 -0.98
N ALA A 95 5.04 -10.55 0.36
CA ALA A 95 5.38 -9.37 1.16
C ALA A 95 6.81 -8.90 0.87
N ALA A 96 7.78 -9.81 0.79
CA ALA A 96 9.17 -9.49 0.49
C ALA A 96 9.35 -8.94 -0.94
N LYS A 97 8.60 -9.42 -1.94
CA LYS A 97 8.62 -8.84 -3.29
C LYS A 97 8.05 -7.43 -3.32
N PHE A 98 6.97 -7.20 -2.57
CA PHE A 98 6.40 -5.86 -2.42
C PHE A 98 7.39 -4.92 -1.73
N ASP A 99 7.98 -5.34 -0.60
CA ASP A 99 9.02 -4.60 0.12
C ASP A 99 10.30 -4.40 -0.71
N ALA A 100 10.68 -5.37 -1.55
CA ALA A 100 11.82 -5.26 -2.45
C ALA A 100 11.54 -4.30 -3.62
N ALA A 101 10.31 -4.31 -4.17
CA ALA A 101 9.88 -3.33 -5.16
C ALA A 101 9.87 -1.91 -4.55
N LEU A 102 9.44 -1.80 -3.29
CA LEU A 102 9.53 -0.60 -2.44
C LEU A 102 10.98 -0.13 -2.23
N ALA A 103 11.91 -1.05 -1.92
CA ALA A 103 13.30 -0.72 -1.63
C ALA A 103 14.11 -0.35 -2.89
N SER A 104 13.93 -1.09 -3.99
CA SER A 104 14.62 -0.83 -5.25
C SER A 104 14.26 0.53 -5.85
N HIS A 105 13.02 1.00 -5.66
CA HIS A 105 12.61 2.33 -6.10
C HIS A 105 13.17 3.46 -5.21
N ARG A 106 13.45 3.19 -3.93
CA ARG A 106 14.06 4.15 -3.00
C ARG A 106 15.52 4.45 -3.34
N GLU A 107 16.27 3.46 -3.81
CA GLU A 107 17.65 3.64 -4.25
C GLU A 107 17.74 4.44 -5.57
N ALA A 108 16.76 4.25 -6.47
CA ALA A 108 16.69 5.00 -7.72
C ALA A 108 16.37 6.50 -7.51
N LEU A 109 15.58 6.85 -6.49
CA LEU A 109 15.20 8.25 -6.19
C LEU A 109 16.22 9.02 -5.34
N ILE A 110 17.21 8.36 -4.74
CA ILE A 110 18.29 9.01 -3.97
C ILE A 110 19.54 9.22 -4.83
N ALA A 111 19.61 8.59 -6.00
CA ALA A 111 20.74 8.66 -6.93
C ALA A 111 20.63 9.77 -7.99
N GLU A 112 19.61 10.64 -7.94
CA GLU A 112 19.46 11.84 -8.79
C GLU A 112 19.39 13.14 -7.97
#